data_AF-A0A966Y9G6-F1
#
_entry.id   AF-A0A966Y9G6-F1
#
_cell.length_a   1.000
_cell.length_b   1.000
_cell.length_c   1.000
_cell.angle_alpha   90.00
_cell.angle_beta   90.00
_cell.angle_gamma   90.00
#
_symmetry.space_group_name_H-M   'P 1'
#
loop_
_entity.id
_entity.type
_entity.pdbx_description
1 polymer ?
#
loop_
_entity_poly.entity_id
_entity_poly.type
_entity_poly.pdbx_seq_one_letter_code
_entity_poly.pdbx_strand_id
1 'polypeptide(L)'
;QYAFESLRWFDHWLKGNDTGVMDGPDVRLFVTGGDGSWKAAADWPLPETVWHPFYLHSGGLLSEHEHWPHEGGSSFEDNVYNARGGLSFATPPLVERTEVIGPLTATIHASTNRPELLLFLSLWDIDPEGGQRLLSRGWLKGSMRRTNPETSRPWLWQYDFTAPEPVDTTRPQRYDINIMPTANVFQKGHRIGLRISSSDQDPAVTVFDMLGQGHLLQQAPSWVTIHHDAEHPSVLNVPVTAGNVIGTFISGGSGGMTMAPKVVEACREAGLFWLLVPRELGGSDASTVEFMTMVEELASSDGATAWSLMANSAATMVASVYSSDAHVARMFGGGRLPIMSSTYAPTGRVTFDGKVYHG
;
A
#
# COMPACT_ATOMS: atom_id res chain seq x y z
N GLN A 1 -32.97 10.42 1.69
CA GLN A 1 -32.90 8.97 1.45
C GLN A 1 -33.13 8.17 2.74
N TYR A 2 -32.39 8.45 3.81
CA TYR A 2 -32.53 7.77 5.12
C TYR A 2 -33.97 7.71 5.68
N ALA A 3 -34.75 8.79 5.58
CA ALA A 3 -36.12 8.82 6.10
C ALA A 3 -37.03 7.74 5.49
N PHE A 4 -36.88 7.41 4.20
CA PHE A 4 -37.72 6.40 3.55
C PHE A 4 -37.34 4.97 3.97
N GLU A 5 -36.05 4.70 4.17
CA GLU A 5 -35.60 3.39 4.63
C GLU A 5 -35.97 3.15 6.09
N SER A 6 -35.80 4.16 6.95
CA SER A 6 -36.26 4.08 8.34
C SER A 6 -37.77 3.84 8.42
N LEU A 7 -38.56 4.52 7.59
CA LEU A 7 -40.01 4.29 7.53
C LEU A 7 -40.36 2.87 7.06
N ARG A 8 -39.72 2.36 5.99
CA ARG A 8 -39.93 0.98 5.53
C ARG A 8 -39.60 -0.06 6.60
N TRP A 9 -38.51 0.17 7.34
CA TRP A 9 -38.10 -0.69 8.46
C TRP A 9 -39.13 -0.66 9.60
N PHE A 10 -39.52 0.53 10.06
CA PHE A 10 -40.50 0.65 11.13
C PHE A 10 -41.89 0.16 10.72
N ASP A 11 -42.33 0.40 9.49
CA ASP A 11 -43.61 -0.12 9.00
C ASP A 11 -43.61 -1.65 8.94
N HIS A 12 -42.47 -2.27 8.60
CA HIS A 12 -42.33 -3.72 8.64
C HIS A 12 -42.45 -4.27 10.07
N TRP A 13 -41.61 -3.79 10.98
CA TRP A 13 -41.51 -4.36 12.33
C TRP A 13 -42.59 -3.90 13.30
N LEU A 14 -43.08 -2.66 13.18
CA LEU A 14 -44.03 -2.08 14.13
C LEU A 14 -45.48 -2.13 13.64
N LYS A 15 -45.71 -2.16 12.31
CA LYS A 15 -47.07 -2.22 11.74
C LYS A 15 -47.38 -3.56 11.08
N GLY A 16 -46.40 -4.45 10.91
CA GLY A 16 -46.57 -5.74 10.25
C GLY A 16 -46.79 -5.63 8.74
N ASN A 17 -46.41 -4.51 8.12
CA ASN A 17 -46.55 -4.32 6.68
C ASN A 17 -45.43 -5.04 5.93
N ASP A 18 -45.75 -5.70 4.81
CA ASP A 18 -44.71 -6.12 3.88
C ASP A 18 -44.22 -4.91 3.07
N THR A 19 -43.07 -4.37 3.45
CA THR A 19 -42.44 -3.22 2.79
C THR A 19 -41.30 -3.63 1.86
N GLY A 20 -41.03 -4.94 1.72
CA GLY A 20 -39.86 -5.50 1.04
C GLY A 20 -38.51 -5.05 1.61
N VAL A 21 -38.48 -4.55 2.86
CA VAL A 21 -37.23 -4.06 3.49
C VAL A 21 -36.24 -5.18 3.74
N MET A 22 -36.74 -6.41 3.94
CA MET A 22 -35.94 -7.62 4.14
C MET A 22 -35.46 -8.26 2.83
N ASP A 23 -35.92 -7.78 1.67
CA ASP A 23 -35.49 -8.29 0.36
C ASP A 23 -34.21 -7.60 -0.16
N GLY A 24 -33.81 -6.51 0.50
CA GLY A 24 -32.64 -5.73 0.14
C GLY A 24 -31.34 -6.31 0.71
N PRO A 25 -30.19 -5.78 0.27
CA PRO A 25 -28.89 -6.16 0.84
C PRO A 25 -28.77 -5.72 2.31
N ASP A 26 -28.10 -6.54 3.11
CA ASP A 26 -27.85 -6.30 4.54
C ASP A 26 -27.01 -5.03 4.79
N VAL A 27 -26.11 -4.71 3.84
CA VAL A 27 -25.25 -3.53 3.91
C VAL A 27 -25.40 -2.68 2.65
N ARG A 28 -25.58 -1.37 2.84
CA ARG A 28 -25.47 -0.35 1.78
C ARG A 28 -24.58 0.79 2.23
N LEU A 29 -23.56 1.07 1.45
CA LEU A 29 -22.54 2.07 1.74
C LEU A 29 -22.29 2.95 0.52
N PHE A 30 -21.98 4.22 0.77
CA PHE A 30 -21.64 5.18 -0.27
C PHE A 30 -20.11 5.22 -0.43
N VAL A 31 -19.63 4.96 -1.64
CA VAL A 31 -18.20 4.90 -1.93
C VAL A 31 -17.72 6.25 -2.43
N THR A 32 -16.82 6.88 -1.68
CA THR A 32 -16.21 8.16 -2.04
C THR A 32 -14.95 7.99 -2.90
N GLY A 33 -14.39 9.07 -3.44
CA GLY A 33 -13.16 9.06 -4.24
C GLY A 33 -13.30 8.49 -5.66
N GLY A 34 -14.41 7.82 -5.97
CA GLY A 34 -14.79 7.33 -7.29
C GLY A 34 -15.87 8.17 -7.98
N ASP A 35 -16.79 7.48 -8.64
CA ASP A 35 -17.98 8.06 -9.29
C ASP A 35 -19.08 8.47 -8.31
N GLY A 36 -18.87 8.26 -7.00
CA GLY A 36 -19.87 8.53 -5.96
C GLY A 36 -21.04 7.56 -6.05
N SER A 37 -20.74 6.26 -6.10
CA SER A 37 -21.74 5.20 -6.24
C SER A 37 -22.11 4.55 -4.91
N TRP A 38 -23.32 4.00 -4.84
CA TRP A 38 -23.75 3.15 -3.74
C TRP A 38 -23.32 1.71 -4.02
N LYS A 39 -22.69 1.07 -3.03
CA LYS A 39 -22.33 -0.35 -3.06
C LYS A 39 -23.21 -1.12 -2.07
N ALA A 40 -23.68 -2.27 -2.51
CA ALA A 40 -24.45 -3.22 -1.72
C ALA A 40 -23.58 -4.41 -1.35
N ALA A 41 -23.78 -4.98 -0.17
CA ALA A 41 -23.09 -6.18 0.28
C ALA A 41 -23.94 -7.01 1.24
N ALA A 42 -23.53 -8.28 1.38
CA ALA A 42 -24.21 -9.26 2.22
C ALA A 42 -23.75 -9.24 3.68
N ASP A 43 -22.59 -8.65 4.00
CA ASP A 43 -22.06 -8.62 5.37
C ASP A 43 -21.07 -7.46 5.57
N TRP A 44 -20.68 -7.24 6.82
CA TRP A 44 -19.68 -6.27 7.24
C TRP A 44 -18.66 -6.88 8.24
N PRO A 45 -17.33 -6.77 8.00
CA PRO A 45 -16.67 -6.19 6.82
C PRO A 45 -17.04 -6.89 5.51
N LEU A 46 -16.74 -6.25 4.37
CA LEU A 46 -17.11 -6.81 3.07
C LEU A 46 -16.49 -8.21 2.88
N PRO A 47 -17.23 -9.23 2.42
CA PRO A 47 -16.70 -10.59 2.27
C PRO A 47 -15.46 -10.69 1.38
N GLU A 48 -15.32 -9.79 0.41
CA GLU A 48 -14.16 -9.70 -0.50
C GLU A 48 -12.96 -8.95 0.10
N THR A 49 -13.03 -8.51 1.35
CA THR A 49 -11.94 -7.73 1.98
C THR A 49 -10.67 -8.55 2.13
N VAL A 50 -9.57 -8.01 1.63
CA VAL A 50 -8.21 -8.48 1.87
C VAL A 50 -7.45 -7.40 2.63
N TRP A 51 -6.92 -7.75 3.81
CA TRP A 51 -6.11 -6.83 4.61
C TRP A 51 -4.66 -6.86 4.15
N HIS A 52 -4.17 -5.74 3.63
CA HIS A 52 -2.78 -5.57 3.21
C HIS A 52 -1.98 -4.80 4.27
N PRO A 53 -0.84 -5.35 4.74
CA PRO A 53 0.04 -4.64 5.67
C PRO A 53 0.90 -3.62 4.93
N PHE A 54 0.93 -2.39 5.43
CA PHE A 54 1.85 -1.34 5.04
C PHE A 54 2.68 -0.93 6.25
N TYR A 55 3.92 -1.40 6.29
CA TYR A 55 4.91 -1.08 7.29
C TYR A 55 5.40 0.36 7.13
N LEU A 56 5.63 1.00 8.26
CA LEU A 56 6.18 2.35 8.33
C LEU A 56 7.69 2.26 8.19
N HIS A 57 8.31 3.26 7.56
CA HIS A 57 9.75 3.27 7.34
C HIS A 57 10.35 4.66 7.37
N SER A 58 11.69 4.67 7.38
CA SER A 58 12.47 5.89 7.27
C SER A 58 12.09 6.73 6.03
N GLY A 59 12.20 8.06 6.15
CA GLY A 59 11.82 8.98 5.07
C GLY A 59 10.31 9.13 4.85
N GLY A 60 9.46 8.58 5.72
CA GLY A 60 8.00 8.73 5.62
C GLY A 60 7.38 7.81 4.57
N LEU A 61 7.93 6.60 4.40
CA LEU A 61 7.42 5.60 3.46
C LEU A 61 6.44 4.64 4.16
N LEU A 62 5.35 4.31 3.48
CA LEU A 62 4.51 3.15 3.74
C LEU A 62 4.79 2.09 2.67
N SER A 63 5.15 0.87 3.08
CA SER A 63 5.55 -0.20 2.15
C SER A 63 5.06 -1.56 2.61
N GLU A 64 4.85 -2.49 1.68
CA GLU A 64 4.54 -3.88 2.01
C GLU A 64 5.77 -4.66 2.48
N HIS A 65 6.96 -4.10 2.26
CA HIS A 65 8.21 -4.66 2.76
C HIS A 65 8.27 -4.50 4.29
N GLU A 66 8.55 -5.56 5.04
CA GLU A 66 8.41 -5.53 6.50
C GLU A 66 9.47 -4.66 7.22
N HIS A 67 10.71 -4.68 6.77
CA HIS A 67 11.81 -3.93 7.40
C HIS A 67 12.97 -3.74 6.44
N TRP A 68 13.70 -2.62 6.51
CA TRP A 68 15.01 -2.52 5.87
C TRP A 68 16.16 -2.69 6.88
N PRO A 69 17.32 -3.23 6.46
CA PRO A 69 18.49 -3.29 7.32
C PRO A 69 18.86 -1.90 7.85
N HIS A 70 19.17 -1.83 9.15
CA HIS A 70 19.59 -0.61 9.84
C HIS A 70 18.54 0.50 9.94
N GLU A 71 17.25 0.17 9.77
CA GLU A 71 16.17 1.06 10.18
C GLU A 71 16.06 1.16 11.70
N GLY A 72 15.38 2.23 12.14
CA GLY A 72 15.29 2.62 13.55
C GLY A 72 13.93 3.21 13.84
N GLY A 73 13.90 4.44 14.34
CA GLY A 73 12.66 5.17 14.58
C GLY A 73 12.70 6.59 14.03
N SER A 74 11.53 7.20 13.96
CA SER A 74 11.37 8.62 13.65
C SER A 74 10.72 9.33 14.83
N SER A 75 11.23 10.51 15.15
CA SER A 75 10.80 11.24 16.35
C SER A 75 10.20 12.59 16.01
N PHE A 76 9.27 13.03 16.85
CA PHE A 76 8.71 14.38 16.80
C PHE A 76 8.52 14.93 18.23
N GLU A 77 8.45 16.25 18.32
CA GLU A 77 8.11 16.95 19.56
C GLU A 77 6.61 17.31 19.54
N ASP A 78 5.86 16.90 20.56
CA ASP A 78 4.54 17.44 20.85
C ASP A 78 4.66 18.47 22.00
N ASN A 79 4.44 19.73 21.66
CA ASN A 79 4.62 20.85 22.57
C ASN A 79 3.57 21.93 22.31
N VAL A 80 2.95 22.43 23.38
CA VAL A 80 1.91 23.48 23.37
C VAL A 80 2.42 24.81 22.78
N TYR A 81 3.71 25.09 22.92
CA TYR A 81 4.31 26.35 22.46
C TYR A 81 4.75 26.29 20.99
N ASN A 82 4.85 25.10 20.41
CA ASN A 82 5.12 24.87 18.99
C ASN A 82 3.83 24.41 18.28
N ALA A 83 3.87 24.22 16.96
CA ALA A 83 2.70 23.81 16.17
C ALA A 83 2.17 22.38 16.47
N ARG A 84 2.66 21.70 17.53
CA ARG A 84 2.51 20.26 17.82
C ARG A 84 2.91 19.37 16.64
N GLY A 85 4.06 18.72 16.78
CA GLY A 85 4.63 17.89 15.73
C GLY A 85 3.83 16.63 15.42
N GLY A 86 4.29 15.93 14.39
CA GLY A 86 3.81 14.63 13.98
C GLY A 86 4.69 14.07 12.87
N LEU A 87 4.43 12.84 12.49
CA LEU A 87 5.10 12.16 11.39
C LEU A 87 4.07 11.83 10.31
N SER A 88 4.47 11.98 9.06
CA SER A 88 3.65 11.60 7.91
C SER A 88 4.35 10.50 7.14
N PHE A 89 3.59 9.47 6.81
CA PHE A 89 4.00 8.35 5.98
C PHE A 89 3.06 8.25 4.79
N ALA A 90 3.57 7.87 3.62
CA ALA A 90 2.74 7.65 2.45
C ALA A 90 3.25 6.51 1.59
N THR A 91 2.34 5.83 0.92
CA THR A 91 2.72 4.85 -0.10
C THR A 91 3.38 5.55 -1.29
N PRO A 92 4.13 4.81 -2.14
CA PRO A 92 4.34 5.21 -3.52
C PRO A 92 3.01 5.46 -4.24
N PRO A 93 3.02 6.16 -5.39
CA PRO A 93 1.80 6.35 -6.19
C PRO A 93 1.21 4.98 -6.56
N LEU A 94 -0.08 4.81 -6.27
CA LEU A 94 -0.81 3.59 -6.59
C LEU A 94 -0.81 3.38 -8.11
N VAL A 95 -0.48 2.18 -8.55
CA VAL A 95 -0.33 1.85 -9.98
C VAL A 95 -1.66 1.72 -10.71
N GLU A 96 -2.75 1.51 -9.97
CA GLU A 96 -4.12 1.37 -10.46
C GLU A 96 -5.16 1.86 -9.44
N ARG A 97 -6.41 1.95 -9.90
CA ARG A 97 -7.57 2.28 -9.07
C ARG A 97 -7.75 1.23 -7.99
N THR A 98 -7.72 1.65 -6.72
CA THR A 98 -7.78 0.75 -5.56
C THR A 98 -8.97 1.10 -4.68
N GLU A 99 -9.80 0.11 -4.37
CA GLU A 99 -10.94 0.26 -3.47
C GLU A 99 -10.54 -0.15 -2.05
N VAL A 100 -10.69 0.78 -1.10
CA VAL A 100 -10.43 0.58 0.33
C VAL A 100 -11.74 0.80 1.08
N ILE A 101 -12.35 -0.29 1.53
CA ILE A 101 -13.63 -0.26 2.22
C ILE A 101 -13.56 -1.19 3.43
N GLY A 102 -13.78 -0.62 4.61
CA GLY A 102 -13.78 -1.39 5.84
C GLY A 102 -13.13 -0.66 7.01
N PRO A 103 -13.13 -1.30 8.18
CA PRO A 103 -12.28 -0.89 9.31
C PRO A 103 -10.79 -1.09 8.99
N LEU A 104 -9.96 -0.15 9.45
CA LEU A 104 -8.51 -0.24 9.38
C LEU A 104 -7.93 -0.41 10.79
N THR A 105 -6.79 -1.08 10.89
CA THR A 105 -6.04 -1.20 12.14
C THR A 105 -4.61 -0.74 11.92
N ALA A 106 -3.98 -0.20 12.96
CA ALA A 106 -2.55 0.06 12.96
C ALA A 106 -1.95 -0.54 14.24
N THR A 107 -0.78 -1.14 14.10
CA THR A 107 0.06 -1.52 15.24
C THR A 107 1.26 -0.59 15.24
N ILE A 108 1.38 0.24 16.26
CA ILE A 108 2.41 1.26 16.38
C ILE A 108 3.31 0.92 17.55
N HIS A 109 4.61 0.77 17.30
CA HIS A 109 5.61 0.69 18.35
C HIS A 109 6.11 2.09 18.65
N ALA A 110 5.91 2.57 19.88
CA ALA A 110 6.27 3.94 20.24
C ALA A 110 6.93 4.02 21.62
N SER A 111 7.77 5.04 21.79
CA SER A 111 8.29 5.45 23.10
C SER A 111 8.09 6.95 23.30
N THR A 112 7.99 7.35 24.57
CA THR A 112 7.91 8.76 24.95
C THR A 112 8.60 9.02 26.29
N ASN A 113 8.96 10.27 26.55
CA ASN A 113 9.52 10.70 27.83
C ASN A 113 8.46 11.06 28.88
N ARG A 114 7.18 10.75 28.63
CA ARG A 114 6.06 11.02 29.55
C ARG A 114 5.34 9.73 29.93
N PRO A 115 4.75 9.65 31.15
CA PRO A 115 3.99 8.48 31.58
C PRO A 115 2.61 8.36 30.89
N GLU A 116 2.34 9.20 29.89
CA GLU A 116 1.15 9.15 29.05
C GLU A 116 1.52 9.55 27.62
N LEU A 117 0.96 8.83 26.66
CA LEU A 117 1.11 9.08 25.23
C LEU A 117 -0.26 9.16 24.59
N LEU A 118 -0.54 10.22 23.84
CA LEU A 118 -1.73 10.31 23.01
C LEU A 118 -1.31 10.02 21.56
N LEU A 119 -1.99 9.06 20.93
CA LEU A 119 -1.77 8.73 19.52
C LEU A 119 -3.03 9.08 18.75
N PHE A 120 -2.89 9.96 17.76
CA PHE A 120 -3.89 10.28 16.77
C PHE A 120 -3.36 9.89 15.41
N LEU A 121 -4.12 9.06 14.70
CA LEU A 121 -3.82 8.58 13.37
C LEU A 121 -4.84 9.19 12.41
N SER A 122 -4.37 9.90 11.40
CA SER A 122 -5.21 10.46 10.35
C SER A 122 -4.88 9.79 9.02
N LEU A 123 -5.88 9.19 8.38
CA LEU A 123 -5.78 8.55 7.08
C LEU A 123 -6.15 9.55 5.99
N TRP A 124 -5.31 9.66 4.96
CA TRP A 124 -5.44 10.64 3.89
C TRP A 124 -5.44 9.97 2.51
N ASP A 125 -6.22 10.55 1.62
CA ASP A 125 -6.10 10.40 0.17
C ASP A 125 -5.28 11.56 -0.38
N ILE A 126 -4.10 11.26 -0.92
CA ILE A 126 -3.16 12.25 -1.45
C ILE A 126 -3.16 12.15 -2.97
N ASP A 127 -3.53 13.23 -3.66
CA ASP A 127 -3.54 13.29 -5.12
C ASP A 127 -2.13 13.51 -5.71
N PRO A 128 -1.94 13.32 -7.04
CA PRO A 128 -0.64 13.49 -7.69
C PRO A 128 -0.07 14.92 -7.61
N GLU A 129 -0.93 15.92 -7.45
CA GLU A 129 -0.58 17.33 -7.28
C GLU A 129 -0.20 17.68 -5.83
N GLY A 130 -0.41 16.77 -4.89
CA GLY A 130 -0.11 16.91 -3.46
C GLY A 130 -1.28 17.42 -2.61
N GLY A 131 -2.47 17.57 -3.19
CA GLY A 131 -3.70 17.82 -2.45
C GLY A 131 -4.05 16.64 -1.55
N GLN A 132 -4.61 16.93 -0.37
CA GLN A 132 -4.88 15.92 0.66
C GLN A 132 -6.33 16.00 1.10
N ARG A 133 -7.00 14.85 1.14
CA ARG A 133 -8.35 14.71 1.68
C ARG A 133 -8.36 13.72 2.84
N LEU A 134 -8.79 14.18 4.00
CA LEU A 134 -8.94 13.34 5.19
C LEU A 134 -10.04 12.30 4.93
N LEU A 135 -9.73 11.03 5.17
CA LEU A 135 -10.66 9.91 4.98
C LEU A 135 -11.20 9.36 6.29
N SER A 136 -10.33 9.20 7.28
CA SER A 136 -10.67 8.59 8.55
C SER A 136 -9.67 8.94 9.64
N ARG A 137 -10.02 8.64 10.89
CA ARG A 137 -9.18 8.85 12.07
C ARG A 137 -9.22 7.64 13.00
N GLY A 138 -8.13 7.42 13.71
CA GLY A 138 -8.01 6.51 14.84
C GLY A 138 -7.32 7.23 16.00
N TRP A 139 -7.62 6.80 17.22
CA TRP A 139 -7.05 7.43 18.40
C TRP A 139 -6.94 6.45 19.55
N LEU A 140 -5.87 6.60 20.34
CA LEU A 140 -5.62 5.79 21.51
C LEU A 140 -4.90 6.61 22.57
N LYS A 141 -5.41 6.52 23.80
CA LYS A 141 -4.69 6.96 25.00
C LYS A 141 -3.79 5.81 25.46
N GLY A 142 -2.49 6.05 25.54
CA GLY A 142 -1.48 5.02 25.75
C GLY A 142 -1.65 4.25 27.05
N SER A 143 -2.13 4.89 28.12
CA SER A 143 -2.48 4.18 29.36
C SER A 143 -3.67 3.23 29.23
N MET A 144 -4.46 3.35 28.17
CA MET A 144 -5.64 2.54 27.85
C MET A 144 -5.41 1.56 26.70
N ARG A 145 -4.14 1.24 26.39
CA ARG A 145 -3.73 0.39 25.25
C ARG A 145 -4.07 -1.10 25.36
N ARG A 146 -4.52 -1.58 26.54
CA ARG A 146 -4.74 -3.01 26.76
C ARG A 146 -5.86 -3.52 25.86
N THR A 147 -5.59 -4.60 25.14
CA THR A 147 -6.56 -5.30 24.29
C THR A 147 -6.97 -6.63 24.89
N ASN A 148 -8.10 -7.18 24.44
CA ASN A 148 -8.55 -8.52 24.72
C ASN A 148 -8.30 -9.41 23.49
N PRO A 149 -7.32 -10.32 23.52
CA PRO A 149 -6.97 -11.17 22.37
C PRO A 149 -8.09 -12.12 21.93
N GLU A 150 -8.96 -12.57 22.85
CA GLU A 150 -10.03 -13.54 22.55
C GLU A 150 -11.17 -12.90 21.74
N THR A 151 -11.44 -11.63 21.99
CA THR A 151 -12.52 -10.88 21.34
C THR A 151 -12.04 -9.96 20.22
N SER A 152 -10.74 -9.70 20.15
CA SER A 152 -10.14 -8.95 19.04
C SER A 152 -10.19 -9.74 17.72
N ARG A 153 -10.16 -9.00 16.62
CA ARG A 153 -10.10 -9.49 15.24
C ARG A 153 -9.00 -8.72 14.50
N PRO A 154 -8.46 -9.23 13.37
CA PRO A 154 -7.45 -8.52 12.57
C PRO A 154 -7.84 -7.08 12.20
N TRP A 155 -9.14 -6.82 12.13
CA TRP A 155 -9.75 -5.55 11.73
C TRP A 155 -10.42 -4.79 12.87
N LEU A 156 -10.35 -5.30 14.11
CA LEU A 156 -10.97 -4.67 15.27
C LEU A 156 -10.30 -5.13 16.56
N TRP A 157 -9.54 -4.24 17.18
CA TRP A 157 -9.02 -4.40 18.53
C TRP A 157 -10.13 -4.14 19.55
N GLN A 158 -10.38 -5.12 20.41
CA GLN A 158 -11.28 -4.94 21.55
C GLN A 158 -10.47 -4.50 22.75
N TYR A 159 -10.69 -3.28 23.22
CA TYR A 159 -9.94 -2.72 24.33
C TYR A 159 -10.53 -3.09 25.69
N ASP A 160 -9.67 -3.22 26.68
CA ASP A 160 -10.05 -3.32 28.08
C ASP A 160 -9.62 -2.03 28.82
N PHE A 161 -10.60 -1.17 29.06
CA PHE A 161 -10.41 0.12 29.71
C PHE A 161 -10.50 0.06 31.25
N THR A 162 -10.61 -1.13 31.84
CA THR A 162 -10.90 -1.27 33.29
C THR A 162 -9.67 -1.09 34.19
N ALA A 163 -8.45 -1.27 33.68
CA ALA A 163 -7.25 -0.98 34.44
C ALA A 163 -6.22 -0.24 33.58
N PRO A 164 -6.22 1.10 33.62
CA PRO A 164 -5.23 1.93 32.96
C PRO A 164 -3.82 1.67 33.52
N GLU A 165 -2.84 1.53 32.63
CA GLU A 165 -1.44 1.27 32.97
C GLU A 165 -0.56 2.40 32.42
N PRO A 166 0.13 3.19 33.28
CA PRO A 166 1.02 4.26 32.82
C PRO A 166 1.99 3.79 31.74
N VAL A 167 2.34 4.69 30.81
CA VAL A 167 3.30 4.40 29.75
C VAL A 167 4.70 4.25 30.37
N ASP A 168 5.34 3.12 30.12
CA ASP A 168 6.75 2.87 30.43
C ASP A 168 7.63 3.77 29.54
N THR A 169 8.42 4.64 30.17
CA THR A 169 9.28 5.61 29.48
C THR A 169 10.68 5.07 29.20
N THR A 170 10.99 3.83 29.59
CA THR A 170 12.33 3.25 29.49
C THR A 170 12.54 2.39 28.23
N ARG A 171 11.46 2.02 27.54
CA ARG A 171 11.49 1.15 26.36
C ARG A 171 10.33 1.42 25.40
N PRO A 172 10.44 1.04 24.13
CA PRO A 172 9.32 1.02 23.20
C PRO A 172 8.18 0.12 23.71
N GLN A 173 6.94 0.52 23.42
CA GLN A 173 5.74 -0.25 23.69
C GLN A 173 4.88 -0.38 22.44
N ARG A 174 4.12 -1.48 22.37
CA ARG A 174 3.16 -1.74 21.30
C ARG A 174 1.81 -1.08 21.60
N TYR A 175 1.25 -0.43 20.60
CA TYR A 175 -0.05 0.23 20.62
C TYR A 175 -0.87 -0.25 19.43
N ASP A 176 -1.88 -1.07 19.68
CA ASP A 176 -2.82 -1.52 18.67
C ASP A 176 -4.00 -0.53 18.59
N ILE A 177 -4.24 0.06 17.43
CA ILE A 177 -5.11 1.22 17.25
C ILE A 177 -6.13 0.92 16.15
N ASN A 178 -7.41 1.02 16.49
CA ASN A 178 -8.50 1.04 15.54
C ASN A 178 -8.57 2.40 14.84
N ILE A 179 -8.65 2.39 13.52
CA ILE A 179 -9.01 3.54 12.70
C ILE A 179 -10.44 3.32 12.22
N MET A 180 -11.26 4.36 12.31
CA MET A 180 -12.68 4.27 11.98
C MET A 180 -12.86 3.77 10.53
N PRO A 181 -13.92 3.00 10.24
CA PRO A 181 -14.15 2.54 8.89
C PRO A 181 -14.26 3.66 7.86
N THR A 182 -13.75 3.40 6.66
CA THR A 182 -13.93 4.29 5.51
C THR A 182 -14.41 3.50 4.30
N ALA A 183 -14.97 4.22 3.33
CA ALA A 183 -15.31 3.67 2.01
C ALA A 183 -14.81 4.63 0.94
N ASN A 184 -13.62 4.33 0.40
CA ASN A 184 -12.95 5.20 -0.54
C ASN A 184 -12.35 4.42 -1.72
N VAL A 185 -12.39 5.03 -2.89
CA VAL A 185 -11.59 4.63 -4.05
C VAL A 185 -10.43 5.60 -4.18
N PHE A 186 -9.21 5.08 -4.10
CA PHE A 186 -8.02 5.81 -4.49
C PHE A 186 -7.82 5.66 -5.99
N GLN A 187 -7.65 6.79 -6.69
CA GLN A 187 -7.39 6.77 -8.12
C GLN A 187 -5.96 6.35 -8.41
N LYS A 188 -5.69 5.92 -9.65
CA LYS A 188 -4.33 5.70 -10.12
C LYS A 188 -3.48 6.96 -9.89
N GLY A 189 -2.28 6.80 -9.36
CA GLY A 189 -1.34 7.88 -9.05
C GLY A 189 -1.55 8.52 -7.67
N HIS A 190 -2.70 8.31 -7.02
CA HIS A 190 -2.90 8.75 -5.64
C HIS A 190 -2.04 7.93 -4.67
N ARG A 191 -1.94 8.40 -3.43
CA ARG A 191 -1.23 7.70 -2.35
C ARG A 191 -2.13 7.54 -1.14
N ILE A 192 -1.93 6.45 -0.41
CA ILE A 192 -2.49 6.28 0.93
C ILE A 192 -1.53 6.99 1.89
N GLY A 193 -2.03 8.01 2.59
CA GLY A 193 -1.27 8.76 3.58
C GLY A 193 -1.69 8.41 5.01
N LEU A 194 -0.72 8.31 5.91
CA LEU A 194 -0.92 8.17 7.35
C LEU A 194 -0.17 9.27 8.06
N ARG A 195 -0.87 10.08 8.86
CA ARG A 195 -0.25 11.01 9.79
C ARG A 195 -0.40 10.49 11.21
N ILE A 196 0.68 10.48 11.97
CA ILE A 196 0.72 10.14 13.39
C ILE A 196 1.10 11.40 14.17
N SER A 197 0.28 11.80 15.13
CA SER A 197 0.53 12.94 16.01
C SER A 197 0.06 12.64 17.43
N SER A 198 0.31 13.59 18.34
CA SER A 198 -0.24 13.58 19.70
C SER A 198 -1.34 14.63 19.91
N SER A 199 -1.92 15.11 18.81
CA SER A 199 -3.08 16.01 18.82
C SER A 199 -3.98 15.76 17.61
N ASP A 200 -5.27 16.03 17.75
CA ASP A 200 -6.30 15.87 16.73
C ASP A 200 -6.52 17.12 15.86
N GLN A 201 -5.52 18.01 15.80
CA GLN A 201 -5.61 19.37 15.27
C GLN A 201 -5.41 19.47 13.75
N ASP A 202 -5.53 18.35 13.02
CA ASP A 202 -5.52 18.39 11.56
C ASP A 202 -6.68 19.27 11.04
N PRO A 203 -6.45 20.16 10.06
CA PRO A 203 -7.45 21.12 9.60
C PRO A 203 -8.78 20.45 9.24
N ALA A 204 -9.88 20.92 9.85
CA ALA A 204 -11.22 20.48 9.48
C ALA A 204 -11.62 21.10 8.14
N VAL A 205 -12.08 20.27 7.19
CA VAL A 205 -12.62 20.74 5.90
C VAL A 205 -14.14 20.79 5.95
N THR A 206 -14.77 19.87 6.69
CA THR A 206 -16.21 19.80 6.89
C THR A 206 -16.60 20.03 8.36
N VAL A 207 -17.88 20.35 8.59
CA VAL A 207 -18.45 20.40 9.96
C VAL A 207 -18.33 19.06 10.67
N PHE A 208 -18.44 17.95 9.95
CA PHE A 208 -18.26 16.62 10.53
C PHE A 208 -16.82 16.38 10.98
N ASP A 209 -15.83 16.86 10.23
CA ASP A 209 -14.42 16.80 10.65
C ASP A 209 -14.20 17.62 11.92
N MET A 210 -14.84 18.79 12.02
CA MET A 210 -14.75 19.65 13.20
C MET A 210 -15.35 18.98 14.46
N LEU A 211 -16.48 18.27 14.32
CA LEU A 211 -17.10 17.54 15.43
C LEU A 211 -16.24 16.38 15.93
N GLY A 212 -15.32 15.87 15.11
CA GLY A 212 -14.34 14.86 15.49
C GLY A 212 -13.10 15.40 16.21
N GLN A 213 -13.06 16.69 16.55
CA GLN A 213 -11.93 17.37 17.22
C GLN A 213 -12.25 17.75 18.66
N GLY A 214 -11.25 18.28 19.38
CA GLY A 214 -11.39 18.79 20.74
C GLY A 214 -11.02 17.76 21.82
N HIS A 215 -10.26 16.73 21.47
CA HIS A 215 -9.74 15.78 22.43
C HIS A 215 -8.78 16.45 23.42
N LEU A 216 -8.59 15.80 24.56
CA LEU A 216 -7.59 16.23 25.54
C LEU A 216 -6.21 16.28 24.87
N LEU A 217 -5.48 17.35 25.15
CA LEU A 217 -4.12 17.56 24.65
C LEU A 217 -3.12 17.42 25.78
N GLN A 218 -1.93 16.91 25.46
CA GLN A 218 -0.82 16.93 26.40
C GLN A 218 -0.44 18.39 26.72
N GLN A 219 -0.39 18.71 28.01
CA GLN A 219 -0.14 20.08 28.50
C GLN A 219 1.34 20.38 28.72
N ALA A 220 2.18 19.35 28.74
CA ALA A 220 3.62 19.47 28.91
C ALA A 220 4.36 18.96 27.66
N PRO A 221 5.50 19.54 27.27
CA PRO A 221 6.27 19.07 26.11
C PRO A 221 6.61 17.59 26.23
N SER A 222 6.47 16.84 25.15
CA SER A 222 6.82 15.42 25.06
C SER A 222 7.58 15.13 23.77
N TRP A 223 8.55 14.23 23.86
CA TRP A 223 9.21 13.65 22.69
C TRP A 223 8.61 12.28 22.46
N VAL A 224 8.16 12.04 21.24
CA VAL A 224 7.56 10.79 20.81
C VAL A 224 8.43 10.21 19.71
N THR A 225 8.75 8.92 19.81
CA THR A 225 9.44 8.17 18.77
C THR A 225 8.55 7.03 18.31
N ILE A 226 8.33 6.95 17.00
CA ILE A 226 7.68 5.82 16.35
C ILE A 226 8.79 4.92 15.80
N HIS A 227 8.87 3.70 16.32
CA HIS A 227 9.87 2.70 15.94
C HIS A 227 9.35 1.89 14.76
N HIS A 228 10.23 1.60 13.82
CA HIS A 228 9.96 0.89 12.59
C HIS A 228 11.13 0.00 12.17
N ASP A 229 11.93 -0.43 13.14
CA ASP A 229 12.98 -1.41 12.95
C ASP A 229 12.44 -2.85 12.97
N ALA A 230 13.32 -3.81 12.69
CA ALA A 230 12.96 -5.23 12.60
C ALA A 230 12.43 -5.84 13.92
N GLU A 231 12.76 -5.28 15.08
CA GLU A 231 12.22 -5.72 16.38
C GLU A 231 10.88 -5.05 16.68
N HIS A 232 10.59 -3.91 16.03
CA HIS A 232 9.44 -3.05 16.28
C HIS A 232 8.69 -2.71 14.96
N PRO A 233 8.13 -3.69 14.24
CA PRO A 233 7.49 -3.45 12.95
C PRO A 233 6.16 -2.71 13.14
N SER A 234 6.20 -1.37 13.05
CA SER A 234 4.98 -0.56 13.01
C SER A 234 4.30 -0.71 11.64
N VAL A 235 3.00 -0.97 11.63
CA VAL A 235 2.26 -1.37 10.43
C VAL A 235 0.84 -0.79 10.42
N LEU A 236 0.37 -0.42 9.24
CA LEU A 236 -1.01 -0.07 8.91
C LEU A 236 -1.64 -1.20 8.10
N ASN A 237 -2.74 -1.78 8.56
CA ASN A 237 -3.50 -2.78 7.82
C ASN A 237 -4.65 -2.13 7.07
N VAL A 238 -4.62 -2.23 5.74
CA VAL A 238 -5.57 -1.58 4.83
C VAL A 238 -6.53 -2.62 4.23
N PRO A 239 -7.87 -2.45 4.38
CA PRO A 239 -8.88 -3.36 3.86
C PRO A 239 -9.14 -3.07 2.36
N VAL A 240 -8.45 -3.77 1.47
CA VAL A 240 -8.64 -3.64 0.03
C VAL A 240 -9.71 -4.59 -0.46
N THR A 241 -10.65 -4.07 -1.23
CA THR A 241 -11.82 -4.82 -1.71
C THR A 241 -11.88 -4.95 -3.22
N ALA A 242 -11.09 -4.15 -3.97
CA ALA A 242 -10.92 -4.27 -5.43
C ALA A 242 -9.66 -3.55 -5.94
N GLY A 243 -9.16 -3.95 -7.11
CA GLY A 243 -7.95 -3.41 -7.75
C GLY A 243 -6.69 -4.17 -7.32
N ASN A 244 -5.83 -3.53 -6.52
CA ASN A 244 -4.54 -4.03 -6.02
C ASN A 244 -4.65 -5.17 -4.97
N VAL A 245 -5.48 -6.18 -5.20
CA VAL A 245 -5.74 -7.27 -4.24
C VAL A 245 -4.55 -8.24 -4.12
N ILE A 246 -3.60 -8.21 -5.06
CA ILE A 246 -2.45 -9.14 -5.10
C ILE A 246 -1.21 -8.59 -4.35
N GLY A 247 -1.23 -7.34 -3.88
CA GLY A 247 -0.08 -6.77 -3.15
C GLY A 247 1.04 -6.27 -4.07
N THR A 248 0.67 -5.58 -5.15
CA THR A 248 1.61 -5.00 -6.12
C THR A 248 1.51 -3.48 -6.17
N PHE A 249 1.37 -2.85 -5.00
CA PHE A 249 1.14 -1.41 -4.89
C PHE A 249 2.35 -0.59 -5.35
N ILE A 250 3.54 -1.19 -5.31
CA ILE A 250 4.83 -0.59 -5.66
C ILE A 250 5.43 -1.33 -6.87
N SER A 251 4.83 -1.15 -8.05
CA SER A 251 5.46 -1.57 -9.31
C SER A 251 5.54 -0.39 -10.27
N GLY A 252 6.49 0.52 -10.06
CA GLY A 252 6.63 1.66 -10.96
C GLY A 252 7.71 2.66 -10.58
N GLY A 253 8.85 2.61 -11.27
CA GLY A 253 9.82 3.69 -11.31
C GLY A 253 9.20 4.99 -11.87
N SER A 254 9.75 6.13 -11.42
CA SER A 254 9.29 7.47 -11.76
C SER A 254 9.40 7.78 -13.27
N GLY A 255 8.28 8.14 -13.89
CA GLY A 255 8.25 8.66 -15.27
C GLY A 255 7.93 7.63 -16.34
N GLY A 256 6.67 7.18 -16.38
CA GLY A 256 6.11 6.40 -17.47
C GLY A 256 6.61 4.96 -17.54
N MET A 257 6.09 4.07 -16.67
CA MET A 257 6.13 2.60 -16.79
C MET A 257 7.39 2.00 -17.46
N THR A 258 8.56 2.55 -17.18
CA THR A 258 9.82 2.16 -17.82
C THR A 258 10.92 2.20 -16.77
N MET A 259 11.90 1.30 -16.92
CA MET A 259 13.12 1.39 -16.15
C MET A 259 13.80 2.73 -16.40
N ALA A 260 14.33 3.36 -15.35
CA ALA A 260 15.06 4.62 -15.48
C ALA A 260 16.18 4.46 -16.52
N PRO A 261 16.39 5.42 -17.45
CA PRO A 261 17.38 5.27 -18.52
C PRO A 261 18.79 4.94 -18.03
N LYS A 262 19.18 5.46 -16.85
CA LYS A 262 20.47 5.15 -16.21
C LYS A 262 20.57 3.69 -15.76
N VAL A 263 19.47 3.09 -15.29
CA VAL A 263 19.42 1.67 -14.90
C VAL A 263 19.52 0.79 -16.14
N VAL A 264 18.78 1.15 -17.20
CA VAL A 264 18.86 0.44 -18.49
C VAL A 264 20.29 0.46 -19.04
N GLU A 265 20.95 1.62 -18.99
CA GLU A 265 22.32 1.77 -19.48
C GLU A 265 23.31 0.98 -18.62
N ALA A 266 23.21 1.05 -17.30
CA ALA A 266 24.04 0.25 -16.40
C ALA A 266 23.88 -1.26 -16.65
N CYS A 267 22.65 -1.73 -16.87
CA CYS A 267 22.38 -3.14 -17.19
C CYS A 267 22.97 -3.54 -18.55
N ARG A 268 23.00 -2.62 -19.53
CA ARG A 268 23.66 -2.84 -20.83
C ARG A 268 25.17 -2.89 -20.70
N GLU A 269 25.77 -1.92 -20.01
CA GLU A 269 27.22 -1.87 -19.77
C GLU A 269 27.71 -3.12 -19.04
N ALA A 270 26.93 -3.61 -18.07
CA ALA A 270 27.22 -4.84 -17.33
C ALA A 270 26.89 -6.13 -18.11
N GLY A 271 26.33 -6.03 -19.32
CA GLY A 271 26.03 -7.18 -20.17
C GLY A 271 24.85 -8.05 -19.70
N LEU A 272 24.05 -7.57 -18.73
CA LEU A 272 23.07 -8.38 -18.03
C LEU A 272 21.92 -8.88 -18.94
N PHE A 273 21.58 -8.13 -19.99
CA PHE A 273 20.57 -8.53 -20.98
C PHE A 273 20.98 -9.73 -21.86
N TRP A 274 22.27 -10.07 -21.87
CA TRP A 274 22.84 -11.08 -22.78
C TRP A 274 23.53 -12.22 -22.04
N LEU A 275 23.23 -12.39 -20.76
CA LEU A 275 23.82 -13.47 -19.96
C LEU A 275 23.52 -14.85 -20.56
N LEU A 276 22.29 -15.08 -21.00
CA LEU A 276 21.86 -16.35 -21.61
C LEU A 276 22.20 -16.47 -23.11
N VAL A 277 22.78 -15.44 -23.73
CA VAL A 277 23.10 -15.46 -25.17
C VAL A 277 24.44 -16.19 -25.37
N PRO A 278 24.58 -17.05 -26.40
CA PRO A 278 25.83 -17.74 -26.70
C PRO A 278 27.02 -16.79 -26.90
N ARG A 279 28.21 -17.24 -26.50
CA ARG A 279 29.45 -16.44 -26.57
C ARG A 279 29.84 -16.06 -27.99
N GLU A 280 29.54 -16.93 -28.95
CA GLU A 280 29.81 -16.71 -30.39
C GLU A 280 29.02 -15.51 -30.94
N LEU A 281 27.92 -15.16 -30.27
CA LEU A 281 27.06 -14.03 -30.62
C LEU A 281 27.32 -12.79 -29.75
N GLY A 282 28.34 -12.83 -28.89
CA GLY A 282 28.73 -11.73 -28.00
C GLY A 282 28.03 -11.73 -26.63
N GLY A 283 27.29 -12.79 -26.29
CA GLY A 283 26.73 -12.98 -24.95
C GLY A 283 27.71 -13.65 -23.97
N SER A 284 27.22 -13.98 -22.77
CA SER A 284 28.06 -14.60 -21.73
C SER A 284 27.98 -16.13 -21.68
N ASP A 285 26.93 -16.72 -22.29
CA ASP A 285 26.59 -18.14 -22.21
C ASP A 285 26.57 -18.65 -20.75
N ALA A 286 25.92 -17.87 -19.88
CA ALA A 286 25.77 -18.15 -18.47
C ALA A 286 24.79 -19.31 -18.26
N SER A 287 25.05 -20.12 -17.23
CA SER A 287 24.14 -21.17 -16.81
C SER A 287 22.82 -20.58 -16.30
N THR A 288 21.75 -21.36 -16.34
CA THR A 288 20.46 -20.98 -15.74
C THR A 288 20.61 -20.64 -14.25
N VAL A 289 21.53 -21.30 -13.53
CA VAL A 289 21.77 -21.03 -12.11
C VAL A 289 22.36 -19.63 -11.93
N GLU A 290 23.43 -19.29 -12.65
CA GLU A 290 24.06 -17.96 -12.57
C GLU A 290 23.08 -16.86 -12.98
N PHE A 291 22.26 -17.11 -14.00
CA PHE A 291 21.21 -16.19 -14.41
C PHE A 291 20.17 -15.99 -13.31
N MET A 292 19.68 -17.05 -12.67
CA MET A 292 18.71 -16.94 -11.59
C MET A 292 19.29 -16.26 -10.34
N THR A 293 20.56 -16.50 -10.01
CA THR A 293 21.26 -15.78 -8.92
C THR A 293 21.36 -14.29 -9.22
N MET A 294 21.64 -13.91 -10.46
CA MET A 294 21.65 -12.49 -10.88
C MET A 294 20.25 -11.87 -10.77
N VAL A 295 19.19 -12.60 -11.17
CA VAL A 295 17.80 -12.14 -11.02
C VAL A 295 17.43 -11.98 -9.55
N GLU A 296 17.81 -12.92 -8.68
CA GLU A 296 17.57 -12.86 -7.23
C GLU A 296 18.24 -11.63 -6.60
N GLU A 297 19.52 -11.39 -6.94
CA GLU A 297 20.28 -10.23 -6.46
C GLU A 297 19.63 -8.91 -6.91
N LEU A 298 19.25 -8.79 -8.19
CA LEU A 298 18.53 -7.62 -8.68
C LEU A 298 17.16 -7.46 -8.02
N ALA A 299 16.43 -8.57 -7.81
CA ALA A 299 15.09 -8.54 -7.22
C ALA A 299 15.11 -8.10 -5.75
N SER A 300 16.19 -8.40 -5.03
CA SER A 300 16.41 -7.89 -3.66
C SER A 300 16.47 -6.36 -3.61
N SER A 301 16.88 -5.72 -4.70
CA SER A 301 16.98 -4.27 -4.82
C SER A 301 15.75 -3.63 -5.50
N ASP A 302 15.32 -4.17 -6.65
CA ASP A 302 14.15 -3.70 -7.40
C ASP A 302 13.53 -4.85 -8.23
N GLY A 303 12.39 -5.37 -7.76
CA GLY A 303 11.69 -6.49 -8.41
C GLY A 303 11.21 -6.20 -9.84
N ALA A 304 10.84 -4.95 -10.14
CA ALA A 304 10.35 -4.57 -11.48
C ALA A 304 11.48 -4.58 -12.53
N THR A 305 12.67 -4.11 -12.16
CA THR A 305 13.89 -4.20 -12.97
C THR A 305 14.28 -5.67 -13.15
N ALA A 306 14.27 -6.47 -12.08
CA ALA A 306 14.57 -7.90 -12.14
C ALA A 306 13.64 -8.63 -13.11
N TRP A 307 12.32 -8.42 -13.00
CA TRP A 307 11.33 -8.99 -13.91
C TRP A 307 11.56 -8.58 -15.36
N SER A 308 11.72 -7.27 -15.60
CA SER A 308 11.92 -6.72 -16.95
C SER A 308 13.19 -7.26 -17.60
N LEU A 309 14.28 -7.33 -16.84
CA LEU A 309 15.55 -7.85 -17.31
C LEU A 309 15.49 -9.36 -17.56
N MET A 310 14.85 -10.11 -16.65
CA MET A 310 14.64 -11.55 -16.81
C MET A 310 13.87 -11.85 -18.10
N ALA A 311 12.72 -11.19 -18.29
CA ALA A 311 11.88 -11.38 -19.47
C ALA A 311 12.61 -11.06 -20.77
N ASN A 312 13.32 -9.93 -20.83
CA ASN A 312 14.06 -9.51 -22.03
C ASN A 312 15.28 -10.39 -22.31
N SER A 313 16.00 -10.83 -21.28
CA SER A 313 17.17 -11.71 -21.43
C SER A 313 16.75 -13.09 -21.94
N ALA A 314 15.68 -13.63 -21.35
CA ALA A 314 15.08 -14.85 -21.84
C ALA A 314 14.63 -14.65 -23.29
N ALA A 315 13.87 -13.59 -23.62
CA ALA A 315 13.39 -13.27 -24.98
C ALA A 315 14.52 -13.29 -26.01
N THR A 316 15.62 -12.62 -25.65
CA THR A 316 16.81 -12.51 -26.49
C THR A 316 17.51 -13.85 -26.69
N MET A 317 17.54 -14.71 -25.66
CA MET A 317 18.07 -16.08 -25.78
C MET A 317 17.28 -16.94 -26.77
N VAL A 318 15.94 -16.91 -26.76
CA VAL A 318 15.20 -17.73 -27.75
C VAL A 318 15.42 -17.20 -29.15
N ALA A 319 15.48 -15.88 -29.33
CA ALA A 319 15.81 -15.30 -30.63
C ALA A 319 17.19 -15.75 -31.12
N SER A 320 18.18 -15.84 -30.24
CA SER A 320 19.54 -16.26 -30.61
C SER A 320 19.65 -17.75 -30.90
N VAL A 321 18.92 -18.61 -30.18
CA VAL A 321 19.05 -20.07 -30.27
C VAL A 321 18.06 -20.71 -31.26
N TYR A 322 16.83 -20.20 -31.37
CA TYR A 322 15.75 -20.86 -32.11
C TYR A 322 15.41 -20.17 -33.45
N SER A 323 16.13 -19.12 -33.82
CA SER A 323 16.03 -18.52 -35.17
C SER A 323 17.00 -19.19 -36.14
N SER A 324 16.70 -19.16 -37.44
CA SER A 324 17.64 -19.66 -38.45
C SER A 324 18.93 -18.83 -38.50
N ASP A 325 20.05 -19.43 -38.87
CA ASP A 325 21.37 -18.79 -38.98
C ASP A 325 21.35 -17.45 -39.74
N ALA A 326 20.62 -17.37 -40.85
CA ALA A 326 20.50 -16.14 -41.63
C ALA A 326 19.85 -14.98 -40.85
N HIS A 327 18.86 -15.29 -40.00
CA HIS A 327 18.20 -14.31 -39.14
C HIS A 327 19.08 -13.95 -37.93
N VAL A 328 19.75 -14.94 -37.33
CA VAL A 328 20.71 -14.69 -36.23
C VAL A 328 21.84 -13.78 -36.71
N ALA A 329 22.45 -14.07 -37.86
CA ALA A 329 23.50 -13.23 -38.45
C ALA A 329 23.02 -11.80 -38.72
N ARG A 330 21.77 -11.63 -39.16
CA ARG A 330 21.17 -10.30 -39.37
C ARG A 330 20.90 -9.56 -38.05
N MET A 331 20.47 -10.25 -37.01
CA MET A 331 20.13 -9.66 -35.71
C MET A 331 21.38 -9.29 -34.88
N PHE A 332 22.39 -10.16 -34.86
CA PHE A 332 23.56 -10.04 -33.99
C PHE A 332 24.81 -9.49 -34.72
N GLY A 333 24.82 -9.44 -36.06
CA GLY A 333 25.97 -8.98 -36.83
C GLY A 333 26.18 -7.45 -36.90
N GLY A 334 25.26 -6.65 -36.35
CA GLY A 334 25.23 -5.19 -36.50
C GLY A 334 26.11 -4.38 -35.54
N GLY A 335 27.04 -5.02 -34.81
CA GLY A 335 27.96 -4.37 -33.86
C GLY A 335 27.32 -3.92 -32.53
N ARG A 336 25.99 -3.81 -32.45
CA ARG A 336 25.24 -3.61 -31.20
C ARG A 336 24.36 -4.83 -30.95
N LEU A 337 24.52 -5.44 -29.78
CA LEU A 337 23.71 -6.61 -29.40
C LEU A 337 22.22 -6.23 -29.29
N PRO A 338 21.31 -7.02 -29.88
CA PRO A 338 19.88 -6.76 -29.81
C PRO A 338 19.33 -7.12 -28.43
N ILE A 339 18.31 -6.38 -27.98
CA ILE A 339 17.50 -6.77 -26.82
C ILE A 339 16.09 -7.00 -27.34
N MET A 340 15.60 -8.23 -27.18
CA MET A 340 14.23 -8.56 -27.58
C MET A 340 13.26 -8.22 -26.45
N SER A 341 12.18 -7.54 -26.80
CA SER A 341 11.06 -7.25 -25.91
C SER A 341 9.86 -8.10 -26.32
N SER A 342 9.65 -9.23 -25.66
CA SER A 342 8.49 -10.10 -25.90
C SER A 342 8.14 -10.93 -24.67
N THR A 343 6.90 -11.39 -24.58
CA THR A 343 6.45 -12.38 -23.59
C THR A 343 6.35 -13.77 -24.21
N TYR A 344 6.75 -14.81 -23.46
CA TYR A 344 6.79 -16.20 -23.90
C TYR A 344 5.45 -16.94 -23.94
N ALA A 345 4.35 -16.20 -23.82
CA ALA A 345 3.01 -16.75 -23.86
C ALA A 345 2.17 -15.99 -24.90
N PRO A 346 2.40 -16.16 -26.21
CA PRO A 346 1.49 -15.65 -27.21
C PRO A 346 0.17 -16.41 -27.09
N THR A 347 -0.85 -15.79 -26.53
CA THR A 347 -2.22 -16.33 -26.49
C THR A 347 -3.04 -15.97 -27.73
N GLY A 348 -2.44 -15.25 -28.70
CA GLY A 348 -3.08 -14.76 -29.93
C GLY A 348 -2.62 -15.49 -31.21
N ARG A 349 -3.36 -15.28 -32.31
CA ARG A 349 -3.06 -15.86 -33.62
C ARG A 349 -2.63 -14.78 -34.59
N VAL A 350 -1.33 -14.70 -34.84
CA VAL A 350 -0.79 -13.70 -35.77
C VAL A 350 -0.91 -14.19 -37.21
N THR A 351 -1.37 -13.32 -38.12
CA THR A 351 -1.36 -13.57 -39.57
C THR A 351 -0.42 -12.60 -40.28
N PHE A 352 0.36 -13.09 -41.24
CA PHE A 352 1.31 -12.28 -42.01
C PHE A 352 0.80 -12.12 -43.44
N ASP A 353 0.62 -10.87 -43.89
CA ASP A 353 0.09 -10.55 -45.22
C ASP A 353 1.18 -10.37 -46.30
N GLY A 354 2.43 -10.68 -45.97
CA GLY A 354 3.59 -10.46 -46.84
C GLY A 354 4.34 -9.16 -46.55
N LYS A 355 3.81 -8.26 -45.72
CA LYS A 355 4.51 -7.03 -45.28
C LYS A 355 4.36 -6.71 -43.80
N VAL A 356 3.21 -7.00 -43.20
CA VAL A 356 2.89 -6.65 -41.80
C VAL A 356 2.31 -7.85 -41.08
N TYR A 357 2.63 -7.98 -39.79
CA TYR A 357 2.02 -8.94 -38.89
C TYR A 357 0.76 -8.33 -38.27
N HIS A 358 -0.37 -9.05 -38.37
CA HIS A 358 -1.65 -8.70 -37.75
C HIS A 358 -1.89 -9.63 -36.56
N GLY A 359 -2.13 -9.07 -35.38
CA GLY A 359 -2.32 -9.80 -34.11
C GLY A 359 -3.74 -10.26 -33.86
#